data_AF-A0A967D0K3-F1
#
_entry.id   AF-A0A967D0K3-F1
#
_cell.length_a   1.000
_cell.length_b   1.000
_cell.length_c   1.000
_cell.angle_alpha   90.00
_cell.angle_beta   90.00
_cell.angle_gamma   90.00
#
_symmetry.space_group_name_H-M   'P 1'
#
loop_
_entity.id
_entity.type
_entity.pdbx_description
1 polymer ?
#
loop_
_entity_poly.entity_id
_entity_poly.type
_entity_poly.pdbx_seq_one_letter_code
_entity_poly.pdbx_strand_id
1 'polypeptide(L)'
;MGSRLLADWLAAPLIDKEQIDSRLDAVAILAAHPPVADRLAAALQGIGDIERLTGRVISGRAGPRDLERIGRATAVIPDLLRGLDEAAGMTSADAANGSMLLATLREELDPCDDLAARIGGTLREGCPTFAREGGFIRPGFDARYDELTELASGGKAWITAYQAQESERTGIPTLKVGFNRVFGFFLEVGRGHADKVPPEYVRKQTVKNAERYTTPELDERQRQVLGAEEEAVRREIELLDHLRACVAEHRDRLDRVADQLATLDVLLAFAEVARSRRWVRPEVSTDQAVSIDQGRHPVLETMLPAGTLVPNDLAIAGG
;
A
#
# COMPACT_ATOMS: atom_id res chain seq x y z
N MET A 1 -7.50 9.70 -4.32
CA MET A 1 -7.52 10.08 -5.74
C MET A 1 -8.96 10.40 -6.15
N GLY A 2 -9.90 9.45 -6.21
CA GLY A 2 -11.29 9.71 -6.63
C GLY A 2 -12.02 10.79 -5.82
N SER A 3 -11.90 10.83 -4.50
CA SER A 3 -12.46 11.93 -3.69
C SER A 3 -11.93 13.33 -4.06
N ARG A 4 -10.67 13.44 -4.53
CA ARG A 4 -10.12 14.73 -5.01
C ARG A 4 -10.76 15.08 -6.36
N LEU A 5 -10.77 14.12 -7.28
CA LEU A 5 -11.39 14.28 -8.60
C LEU A 5 -12.88 14.65 -8.52
N LEU A 6 -13.63 14.05 -7.59
CA LEU A 6 -15.03 14.39 -7.34
C LEU A 6 -15.18 15.86 -6.92
N ALA A 7 -14.33 16.33 -6.00
CA ALA A 7 -14.35 17.73 -5.58
C ALA A 7 -14.05 18.66 -6.76
N ASP A 8 -13.10 18.29 -7.62
CA ASP A 8 -12.77 19.05 -8.83
C ASP A 8 -13.94 19.08 -9.83
N TRP A 9 -14.62 17.95 -10.07
CA TRP A 9 -15.79 17.89 -10.96
C TRP A 9 -16.97 18.72 -10.45
N LEU A 10 -17.16 18.80 -9.14
CA LEU A 10 -18.19 19.65 -8.53
C LEU A 10 -17.82 21.14 -8.59
N ALA A 11 -16.53 21.47 -8.47
CA ALA A 11 -16.04 22.84 -8.55
C ALA A 11 -16.02 23.38 -9.98
N ALA A 12 -15.81 22.50 -10.97
CA ALA A 12 -15.76 22.84 -12.39
C ALA A 12 -16.68 21.90 -13.22
N PRO A 13 -17.99 22.15 -13.25
CA PRO A 13 -18.92 21.39 -14.07
C PRO A 13 -18.58 21.48 -15.56
N LEU A 14 -18.81 20.38 -16.28
CA LEU A 14 -18.68 20.36 -17.74
C LEU A 14 -19.78 21.20 -18.40
N ILE A 15 -19.45 21.76 -19.56
CA ILE A 15 -20.39 22.47 -20.45
C ILE A 15 -20.61 21.75 -21.78
N ASP A 16 -19.76 20.77 -22.08
CA ASP A 16 -19.83 19.99 -23.30
C ASP A 16 -20.83 18.84 -23.14
N LYS A 17 -21.88 18.85 -23.95
CA LYS A 17 -22.98 17.87 -23.86
C LYS A 17 -22.48 16.44 -24.08
N GLU A 18 -21.60 16.20 -25.04
CA GLU A 18 -21.12 14.86 -25.36
C GLU A 18 -20.33 14.26 -24.19
N GLN A 19 -19.48 15.07 -23.53
CA GLN A 19 -18.75 14.64 -22.34
C GLN A 19 -19.66 14.38 -21.14
N ILE A 20 -20.72 15.19 -20.96
CA ILE A 20 -21.71 14.97 -19.92
C ILE A 20 -22.45 13.65 -20.17
N ASP A 21 -22.96 13.45 -21.39
CA ASP A 21 -23.67 12.23 -21.76
C ASP A 21 -22.79 10.99 -21.61
N SER A 22 -21.52 11.08 -21.99
CA SER A 22 -20.55 9.98 -21.83
C SER A 22 -20.38 9.56 -20.36
N ARG A 23 -20.36 10.52 -19.42
CA ARG A 23 -20.38 10.23 -17.98
C ARG A 23 -21.72 9.64 -17.53
N LEU A 24 -22.84 10.19 -18.01
CA LEU A 24 -24.17 9.68 -17.69
C LEU A 24 -24.39 8.24 -18.16
N ASP A 25 -23.91 7.90 -19.36
CA ASP A 25 -23.96 6.54 -19.90
C ASP A 25 -23.20 5.55 -19.00
N ALA A 26 -21.98 5.91 -18.57
CA ALA A 26 -21.18 5.09 -17.67
C ALA A 26 -21.89 4.86 -16.32
N VAL A 27 -22.43 5.93 -15.73
CA VAL A 27 -23.18 5.86 -14.46
C VAL A 27 -24.44 5.01 -14.61
N ALA A 28 -25.19 5.18 -15.69
CA ALA A 28 -26.41 4.43 -15.96
C ALA A 28 -26.14 2.91 -16.09
N ILE A 29 -25.08 2.52 -16.82
CA ILE A 29 -24.68 1.12 -16.95
C ILE A 29 -24.28 0.54 -15.60
N LEU A 30 -23.41 1.23 -14.85
CA LEU A 30 -22.94 0.76 -13.54
C LEU A 30 -24.10 0.66 -12.52
N ALA A 31 -25.04 1.61 -12.54
CA ALA A 31 -26.22 1.60 -11.68
C ALA A 31 -27.17 0.45 -12.01
N ALA A 32 -27.33 0.13 -13.31
CA ALA A 32 -28.18 -0.96 -13.78
C ALA A 32 -27.57 -2.36 -13.55
N HIS A 33 -26.26 -2.47 -13.32
CA HIS A 33 -25.55 -3.75 -13.09
C HIS A 33 -24.81 -3.79 -11.74
N PRO A 34 -25.54 -3.79 -10.60
CA PRO A 34 -24.94 -3.80 -9.26
C PRO A 34 -23.84 -4.85 -9.03
N PRO A 35 -23.98 -6.13 -9.45
CA PRO A 35 -22.95 -7.13 -9.19
C PRO A 35 -21.59 -6.84 -9.84
N VAL A 36 -21.56 -6.08 -10.93
CA VAL A 36 -20.33 -5.69 -11.63
C VAL A 36 -19.75 -4.45 -10.96
N ALA A 37 -20.58 -3.45 -10.68
CA ALA A 37 -20.19 -2.25 -9.96
C ALA A 37 -19.60 -2.57 -8.57
N ASP A 38 -20.25 -3.46 -7.81
CA ASP A 38 -19.80 -3.82 -6.46
C ASP A 38 -18.46 -4.58 -6.50
N ARG A 39 -18.20 -5.41 -7.52
CA ARG A 39 -16.90 -6.06 -7.73
C ARG A 39 -15.80 -5.05 -8.07
N LEU A 40 -16.09 -4.11 -8.97
CA LEU A 40 -15.15 -3.04 -9.34
C LEU A 40 -14.82 -2.16 -8.12
N ALA A 41 -15.83 -1.78 -7.33
CA ALA A 41 -15.64 -1.01 -6.11
C ALA A 41 -14.80 -1.76 -5.07
N ALA A 42 -15.05 -3.06 -4.87
CA ALA A 42 -14.27 -3.89 -3.95
C ALA A 42 -12.79 -4.00 -4.38
N ALA A 43 -12.53 -4.14 -5.67
CA ALA A 43 -11.17 -4.16 -6.20
C ALA A 43 -10.45 -2.81 -6.01
N LEU A 44 -11.14 -1.68 -6.22
CA LEU A 44 -10.58 -0.34 -6.00
C LEU A 44 -10.17 -0.08 -4.54
N GLN A 45 -10.90 -0.63 -3.56
CA GLN A 45 -10.56 -0.47 -2.14
C GLN A 45 -9.14 -0.97 -1.79
N GLY A 46 -8.61 -1.94 -2.55
CA GLY A 46 -7.27 -2.50 -2.33
C GLY A 46 -6.12 -1.63 -2.84
N ILE A 47 -6.38 -0.63 -3.69
CA ILE A 47 -5.36 0.12 -4.44
C ILE A 47 -4.81 1.32 -3.63
N GLY A 48 -5.66 2.00 -2.87
CA GLY A 48 -5.25 3.20 -2.12
C GLY A 48 -4.91 4.40 -3.02
N ASP A 49 -3.96 5.24 -2.59
CA ASP A 49 -3.61 6.51 -3.25
C ASP A 49 -2.26 6.39 -3.98
N ILE A 50 -2.28 5.77 -5.18
CA ILE A 50 -1.10 5.56 -6.02
C ILE A 50 -0.43 6.90 -6.35
N GLU A 51 -1.19 7.91 -6.79
CA GLU A 51 -0.70 9.24 -7.15
C GLU A 51 0.22 9.81 -6.05
N ARG A 52 -0.25 9.78 -4.80
CA ARG A 52 0.53 10.28 -3.65
C ARG A 52 1.74 9.40 -3.33
N LEU A 53 1.64 8.09 -3.52
CA LEU A 53 2.78 7.17 -3.32
C LEU A 53 3.86 7.41 -4.37
N THR A 54 3.48 7.55 -5.65
CA THR A 54 4.36 7.90 -6.76
C THR A 54 5.08 9.23 -6.49
N GLY A 55 4.36 10.27 -6.05
CA GLY A 55 4.96 11.54 -5.62
C GLY A 55 6.00 11.39 -4.51
N ARG A 56 5.79 10.47 -3.56
CA ARG A 56 6.77 10.17 -2.50
C ARG A 56 8.00 9.43 -3.04
N VAL A 57 7.84 8.55 -4.03
CA VAL A 57 8.97 7.88 -4.70
C VAL A 57 9.86 8.91 -5.38
N ILE A 58 9.27 9.81 -6.17
CA ILE A 58 9.99 10.86 -6.91
C ILE A 58 10.74 11.81 -5.97
N SER A 59 10.13 12.17 -4.84
CA SER A 59 10.77 13.03 -3.83
C SER A 59 11.84 12.33 -2.98
N GLY A 60 12.11 11.04 -3.21
CA GLY A 60 13.07 10.23 -2.44
C GLY A 60 12.61 9.90 -1.01
N ARG A 61 11.33 10.09 -0.69
CA ARG A 61 10.76 9.93 0.66
C ARG A 61 9.95 8.63 0.85
N ALA A 62 9.81 7.81 -0.18
CA ALA A 62 9.04 6.57 -0.13
C ALA A 62 9.80 5.46 0.58
N GLY A 63 9.30 4.94 1.70
CA GLY A 63 9.90 3.79 2.39
C GLY A 63 9.61 2.45 1.69
N PRO A 64 10.13 1.32 2.20
CA PRO A 64 9.85 0.01 1.63
C PRO A 64 8.36 -0.34 1.67
N ARG A 65 7.64 0.04 2.74
CA ARG A 65 6.18 -0.10 2.81
C ARG A 65 5.42 0.71 1.76
N ASP A 66 5.96 1.84 1.31
CA ASP A 66 5.30 2.64 0.26
C ASP A 66 5.43 1.95 -1.11
N LEU A 67 6.62 1.44 -1.43
CA LEU A 67 6.85 0.65 -2.64
C LEU A 67 6.04 -0.65 -2.64
N GLU A 68 5.99 -1.35 -1.50
CA GLU A 68 5.13 -2.52 -1.33
C GLU A 68 3.66 -2.20 -1.63
N ARG A 69 3.15 -1.06 -1.15
CA ARG A 69 1.78 -0.61 -1.44
C ARG A 69 1.56 -0.36 -2.92
N ILE A 70 2.54 0.24 -3.63
CA ILE A 70 2.46 0.40 -5.10
C ILE A 70 2.37 -0.98 -5.75
N GLY A 71 3.25 -1.92 -5.39
CA GLY A 71 3.25 -3.27 -5.96
C GLY A 71 1.94 -4.04 -5.72
N ARG A 72 1.34 -3.90 -4.53
CA ARG A 72 0.01 -4.48 -4.25
C ARG A 72 -1.09 -3.80 -5.06
N ALA A 73 -1.04 -2.48 -5.18
CA ALA A 73 -2.03 -1.72 -5.92
C ALA A 73 -2.00 -2.08 -7.42
N THR A 74 -0.81 -2.18 -8.03
CA THR A 74 -0.66 -2.60 -9.42
C THR A 74 -1.07 -4.06 -9.64
N ALA A 75 -0.82 -4.95 -8.67
CA ALA A 75 -1.23 -6.36 -8.75
C ALA A 75 -2.76 -6.57 -8.79
N VAL A 76 -3.56 -5.60 -8.38
CA VAL A 76 -5.05 -5.67 -8.41
C VAL A 76 -5.63 -5.14 -9.73
N ILE A 77 -4.86 -4.39 -10.52
CA ILE A 77 -5.33 -3.80 -11.78
C ILE A 77 -5.87 -4.85 -12.76
N PRO A 78 -5.25 -6.04 -12.94
CA PRO A 78 -5.81 -7.08 -13.80
C PRO A 78 -7.24 -7.50 -13.43
N ASP A 79 -7.60 -7.48 -12.14
CA ASP A 79 -8.95 -7.80 -11.69
C ASP A 79 -9.95 -6.69 -12.05
N LEU A 80 -9.50 -5.43 -12.00
CA LEU A 80 -10.29 -4.29 -12.48
C LEU A 80 -10.49 -4.34 -14.00
N LEU A 81 -9.47 -4.71 -14.77
CA LEU A 81 -9.59 -4.87 -16.22
C LEU A 81 -10.66 -5.89 -16.58
N ARG A 82 -10.74 -7.01 -15.86
CA ARG A 82 -11.81 -8.01 -16.06
C ARG A 82 -13.20 -7.44 -15.78
N GLY A 83 -13.37 -6.69 -14.69
CA GLY A 83 -14.64 -6.04 -14.38
C GLY A 83 -15.02 -4.94 -15.40
N LEU A 84 -14.03 -4.21 -15.90
CA LEU A 84 -14.20 -3.18 -16.93
C LEU A 84 -14.53 -3.79 -18.30
N ASP A 85 -13.93 -4.92 -18.66
CA ASP A 85 -14.27 -5.68 -19.88
C ASP A 85 -15.75 -6.09 -19.86
N GLU A 86 -16.22 -6.61 -18.73
CA GLU A 86 -17.63 -6.95 -18.55
C GLU A 86 -18.52 -5.70 -18.65
N ALA A 87 -18.17 -4.61 -17.94
CA ALA A 87 -18.98 -3.38 -17.92
C ALA A 87 -19.01 -2.64 -19.27
N ALA A 88 -17.91 -2.63 -20.02
CA ALA A 88 -17.82 -2.00 -21.33
C ALA A 88 -18.69 -2.70 -22.38
N GLY A 89 -18.94 -4.01 -22.23
CA GLY A 89 -19.84 -4.78 -23.08
C GLY A 89 -21.33 -4.68 -22.70
N MET A 90 -21.67 -3.97 -21.62
CA MET A 90 -23.05 -3.87 -21.12
C MET A 90 -23.79 -2.67 -21.70
N THR A 91 -25.12 -2.75 -21.66
CA THR A 91 -26.04 -1.68 -22.06
C THR A 91 -27.13 -1.53 -21.00
N SER A 92 -27.79 -0.38 -20.95
CA SER A 92 -28.95 -0.18 -20.07
C SER A 92 -30.09 0.47 -20.85
N ALA A 93 -31.28 0.54 -20.24
CA ALA A 93 -32.42 1.24 -20.85
C ALA A 93 -32.07 2.70 -21.18
N ASP A 94 -31.31 3.34 -20.27
CA ASP A 94 -30.86 4.72 -20.42
C ASP A 94 -29.62 4.85 -21.31
N ALA A 95 -28.84 3.79 -21.51
CA ALA A 95 -27.61 3.77 -22.31
C ALA A 95 -27.58 2.55 -23.25
N ALA A 96 -28.47 2.57 -24.25
CA ALA A 96 -28.69 1.42 -25.15
C ALA A 96 -27.48 1.11 -26.05
N ASN A 97 -26.64 2.11 -26.33
CA ASN A 97 -25.44 1.99 -27.17
C ASN A 97 -24.17 1.64 -26.37
N GLY A 98 -24.29 1.37 -25.06
CA GLY A 98 -23.15 1.16 -24.16
C GLY A 98 -22.52 2.47 -23.71
N SER A 99 -21.33 2.40 -23.11
CA SER A 99 -20.56 3.56 -22.65
C SER A 99 -19.19 3.60 -23.29
N MET A 100 -18.94 4.65 -24.08
CA MET A 100 -17.62 4.91 -24.65
C MET A 100 -16.59 5.18 -23.55
N LEU A 101 -16.97 5.89 -22.49
CA LEU A 101 -16.07 6.19 -21.37
C LEU A 101 -15.57 4.90 -20.71
N LEU A 102 -16.44 3.93 -20.41
CA LEU A 102 -16.01 2.65 -19.82
C LEU A 102 -15.07 1.87 -20.77
N ALA A 103 -15.33 1.91 -22.07
CA ALA A 103 -14.44 1.31 -23.07
C ALA A 103 -13.07 2.00 -23.11
N THR A 104 -13.03 3.34 -23.07
CA THR A 104 -11.77 4.10 -23.00
C THR A 104 -11.02 3.82 -21.70
N LEU A 105 -11.70 3.81 -20.55
CA LEU A 105 -11.08 3.44 -19.26
C LEU A 105 -10.43 2.05 -19.36
N ARG A 106 -11.11 1.10 -20.00
CA ARG A 106 -10.59 -0.25 -20.19
C ARG A 106 -9.36 -0.29 -21.11
N GLU A 107 -9.38 0.47 -22.20
CA GLU A 107 -8.29 0.51 -23.17
C GLU A 107 -7.04 1.21 -22.61
N GLU A 108 -7.23 2.31 -21.86
CA GLU A 108 -6.15 3.14 -21.35
C GLU A 108 -5.57 2.65 -20.01
N LEU A 109 -6.32 1.83 -19.25
CA LEU A 109 -5.85 1.31 -17.96
C LEU A 109 -4.74 0.28 -18.17
N ASP A 110 -3.51 0.71 -17.90
CA ASP A 110 -2.33 -0.14 -18.02
C ASP A 110 -2.23 -1.13 -16.83
N PRO A 111 -2.12 -2.45 -17.06
CA PRO A 111 -2.03 -3.46 -16.00
C PRO A 111 -0.79 -3.32 -15.10
N CYS A 112 0.28 -2.69 -15.58
CA CYS A 112 1.52 -2.54 -14.81
C CYS A 112 2.11 -3.86 -14.27
N ASP A 113 1.93 -4.97 -15.00
CA ASP A 113 2.35 -6.32 -14.58
C ASP A 113 3.86 -6.41 -14.30
N ASP A 114 4.66 -5.71 -15.09
CA ASP A 114 6.11 -5.62 -14.94
C ASP A 114 6.52 -4.93 -13.62
N LEU A 115 5.83 -3.84 -13.25
CA LEU A 115 6.04 -3.17 -11.96
C LEU A 115 5.58 -4.04 -10.79
N ALA A 116 4.41 -4.67 -10.92
CA ALA A 116 3.89 -5.58 -9.91
C ALA A 116 4.86 -6.75 -9.66
N ALA A 117 5.34 -7.38 -10.74
CA ALA A 117 6.30 -8.47 -10.69
C ALA A 117 7.66 -8.02 -10.14
N ARG A 118 8.15 -6.83 -10.54
CA ARG A 118 9.43 -6.30 -10.05
C ARG A 118 9.38 -6.00 -8.56
N ILE A 119 8.37 -5.27 -8.10
CA ILE A 119 8.21 -4.92 -6.68
C ILE A 119 7.95 -6.19 -5.87
N GLY A 120 7.04 -7.05 -6.32
CA GLY A 120 6.71 -8.31 -5.66
C GLY A 120 7.89 -9.28 -5.60
N GLY A 121 8.74 -9.32 -6.63
CA GLY A 121 9.95 -10.14 -6.65
C GLY A 121 11.06 -9.61 -5.74
N THR A 122 11.13 -8.29 -5.52
CA THR A 122 12.14 -7.66 -4.66
C THR A 122 11.74 -7.62 -3.19
N LEU A 123 10.48 -7.28 -2.88
CA LEU A 123 10.03 -7.01 -1.52
C LEU A 123 9.29 -8.20 -0.90
N ARG A 124 9.42 -8.33 0.42
CA ARG A 124 8.60 -9.21 1.25
C ARG A 124 7.25 -8.56 1.56
N GLU A 125 6.28 -9.39 1.92
CA GLU A 125 5.05 -8.88 2.51
C GLU A 125 5.29 -8.36 3.94
N GLY A 126 4.60 -7.28 4.31
CA GLY A 126 4.67 -6.69 5.64
C GLY A 126 5.92 -5.83 5.84
N CYS A 127 6.31 -5.05 4.82
CA CYS A 127 7.49 -4.22 4.89
C CYS A 127 7.43 -3.21 6.05
N PRO A 128 8.56 -2.94 6.73
CA PRO A 128 8.64 -1.92 7.77
C PRO A 128 8.42 -0.53 7.17
N THR A 129 8.11 0.44 8.03
CA THR A 129 7.91 1.82 7.55
C THR A 129 9.24 2.50 7.23
N PHE A 130 10.30 2.19 7.97
CA PHE A 130 11.62 2.80 7.81
C PHE A 130 12.63 1.80 7.25
N ALA A 131 13.42 2.21 6.25
CA ALA A 131 14.43 1.36 5.63
C ALA A 131 15.53 0.90 6.62
N ARG A 132 15.81 1.71 7.65
CA ARG A 132 16.79 1.35 8.71
C ARG A 132 16.39 0.15 9.57
N GLU A 133 15.11 -0.25 9.54
CA GLU A 133 14.63 -1.42 10.29
C GLU A 133 15.01 -2.73 9.60
N GLY A 134 15.34 -2.68 8.30
CA GLY A 134 15.75 -3.82 7.50
C GLY A 134 14.71 -4.94 7.37
N GLY A 135 15.12 -6.04 6.75
CA GLY A 135 14.34 -7.27 6.65
C GLY A 135 13.20 -7.22 5.62
N PHE A 136 13.31 -6.38 4.60
CA PHE A 136 12.25 -6.17 3.61
C PHE A 136 12.58 -6.74 2.22
N ILE A 137 13.83 -7.14 1.96
CA ILE A 137 14.21 -7.77 0.69
C ILE A 137 13.89 -9.27 0.72
N ARG A 138 13.21 -9.78 -0.31
CA ARG A 138 12.81 -11.18 -0.44
C ARG A 138 14.05 -12.11 -0.48
N PRO A 139 14.05 -13.25 0.24
CA PRO A 139 15.14 -14.21 0.14
C PRO A 139 15.30 -14.72 -1.30
N GLY A 140 16.54 -14.88 -1.76
CA GLY A 140 16.84 -15.31 -3.12
C GLY A 140 16.85 -14.18 -4.15
N PHE A 141 16.57 -12.94 -3.77
CA PHE A 141 16.59 -11.79 -4.69
C PHE A 141 18.01 -11.30 -4.97
N ASP A 142 18.87 -11.25 -3.95
CA ASP A 142 20.26 -10.79 -4.05
C ASP A 142 21.16 -11.73 -3.24
N ALA A 143 22.01 -12.47 -3.95
CA ALA A 143 22.88 -13.48 -3.33
C ALA A 143 23.78 -12.89 -2.24
N ARG A 144 24.25 -11.65 -2.43
CA ARG A 144 25.11 -10.98 -1.45
C ARG A 144 24.34 -10.65 -0.16
N TYR A 145 23.14 -10.12 -0.27
CA TYR A 145 22.27 -9.90 0.87
C TYR A 145 21.91 -11.22 1.59
N ASP A 146 21.66 -12.28 0.84
CA ASP A 146 21.36 -13.60 1.42
C ASP A 146 22.56 -14.14 2.21
N GLU A 147 23.78 -14.08 1.65
CA GLU A 147 25.03 -14.45 2.36
C GLU A 147 25.19 -13.68 3.68
N LEU A 148 24.98 -12.35 3.64
CA LEU A 148 25.11 -11.49 4.82
C LEU A 148 24.05 -11.81 5.88
N THR A 149 22.83 -12.11 5.45
CA THR A 149 21.72 -12.51 6.32
C THR A 149 21.97 -13.89 6.95
N GLU A 150 22.58 -14.81 6.20
CA GLU A 150 22.99 -16.13 6.70
C GLU A 150 24.12 -15.99 7.74
N LEU A 151 25.12 -15.16 7.47
CA LEU A 151 26.19 -14.84 8.43
C LEU A 151 25.63 -14.26 9.74
N ALA A 152 24.70 -13.32 9.65
CA ALA A 152 24.04 -12.71 10.80
C ALA A 152 23.20 -13.72 11.59
N SER A 153 22.39 -14.54 10.91
CA SER A 153 21.54 -15.54 11.54
C SER A 153 22.32 -16.73 12.13
N GLY A 154 23.39 -17.18 11.47
CA GLY A 154 24.34 -18.17 11.98
C GLY A 154 25.06 -17.71 13.25
N GLY A 155 25.15 -16.40 13.48
CA GLY A 155 25.56 -15.81 14.75
C GLY A 155 24.70 -16.26 15.93
N LYS A 156 23.37 -16.33 15.78
CA LYS A 156 22.44 -16.73 16.86
C LYS A 156 22.59 -18.20 17.24
N ALA A 157 22.77 -19.07 16.24
CA ALA A 157 23.03 -20.48 16.47
C ALA A 157 24.36 -20.69 17.21
N TRP A 158 25.39 -19.97 16.77
CA TRP A 158 26.70 -19.99 17.43
C TRP A 158 26.61 -19.49 18.88
N ILE A 159 25.91 -18.39 19.15
CA ILE A 159 25.71 -17.85 20.51
C ILE A 159 25.06 -18.89 21.43
N THR A 160 24.08 -19.64 20.91
CA THR A 160 23.39 -20.68 21.67
C THR A 160 24.35 -21.83 22.01
N ALA A 161 25.15 -22.28 21.05
CA ALA A 161 26.16 -23.31 21.26
C ALA A 161 27.24 -22.85 22.24
N TYR A 162 27.72 -21.61 22.08
CA TYR A 162 28.73 -21.00 22.94
C TYR A 162 28.25 -20.86 24.40
N GLN A 163 26.99 -20.46 24.61
CA GLN A 163 26.41 -20.41 25.95
C GLN A 163 26.39 -21.79 26.63
N ALA A 164 25.99 -22.83 25.90
CA ALA A 164 25.94 -24.19 26.43
C ALA A 164 27.33 -24.70 26.80
N GLN A 165 28.30 -24.50 25.91
CA GLN A 165 29.71 -24.86 26.14
C GLN A 165 30.28 -24.14 27.37
N GLU A 166 30.08 -22.83 27.49
CA GLU A 166 30.60 -22.07 28.63
C GLU A 166 29.88 -22.42 29.94
N SER A 167 28.57 -22.69 29.89
CA SER A 167 27.82 -23.18 31.06
C SER A 167 28.34 -24.52 31.57
N GLU A 168 28.67 -25.45 30.67
CA GLU A 168 29.22 -26.77 31.01
C GLU A 168 30.66 -26.64 31.52
N ARG A 169 31.50 -25.86 30.83
CA ARG A 169 32.91 -25.64 31.18
C ARG A 169 33.10 -25.00 32.56
N THR A 170 32.26 -24.01 32.89
CA THR A 170 32.36 -23.26 34.16
C THR A 170 31.53 -23.88 35.29
N GLY A 171 30.63 -24.81 34.96
CA GLY A 171 29.67 -25.37 35.92
C GLY A 171 28.69 -24.32 36.47
N ILE A 172 28.39 -23.28 35.69
CA ILE A 172 27.47 -22.19 36.04
C ILE A 172 26.17 -22.36 35.23
N PRO A 173 25.16 -23.08 35.74
CA PRO A 173 23.93 -23.36 34.99
C PRO A 173 23.07 -22.13 34.71
N THR A 174 23.33 -21.01 35.40
CA THR A 174 22.63 -19.74 35.20
C THR A 174 23.31 -18.82 34.20
N LEU A 175 24.42 -19.24 33.58
CA LEU A 175 25.16 -18.44 32.62
C LEU A 175 24.30 -18.19 31.37
N LYS A 176 24.19 -16.92 30.99
CA LYS A 176 23.41 -16.51 29.82
C LYS A 176 24.23 -15.58 28.93
N VAL A 177 24.13 -15.76 27.62
CA VAL A 177 24.64 -14.77 26.66
C VAL A 177 23.51 -13.78 26.39
N GLY A 178 23.70 -12.53 26.81
CA GLY A 178 22.78 -11.42 26.56
C GLY A 178 23.32 -10.46 25.49
N PHE A 179 22.48 -9.55 25.01
CA PHE A 179 22.86 -8.47 24.10
C PHE A 179 22.41 -7.11 24.66
N ASN A 180 23.25 -6.09 24.56
CA ASN A 180 22.82 -4.70 24.69
C ASN A 180 23.38 -3.82 23.56
N ARG A 181 22.72 -2.69 23.31
CA ARG A 181 23.10 -1.74 22.23
C ARG A 181 24.41 -0.98 22.44
N VAL A 182 24.96 -0.94 23.66
CA VAL A 182 26.14 -0.12 24.03
C VAL A 182 27.44 -0.94 24.05
N PHE A 183 27.37 -2.20 24.46
CA PHE A 183 28.52 -3.09 24.69
C PHE A 183 28.45 -4.39 23.86
N GLY A 184 27.33 -4.63 23.17
CA GLY A 184 27.13 -5.83 22.35
C GLY A 184 26.71 -7.05 23.18
N PHE A 185 27.15 -8.23 22.73
CA PHE A 185 27.01 -9.50 23.43
C PHE A 185 27.86 -9.55 24.69
N PHE A 186 27.34 -10.21 25.72
CA PHE A 186 28.03 -10.41 27.00
C PHE A 186 27.60 -11.71 27.66
N LEU A 187 28.46 -12.26 28.49
CA LEU A 187 28.20 -13.37 29.40
C LEU A 187 27.71 -12.81 30.73
N GLU A 188 26.46 -13.10 31.10
CA GLU A 188 25.88 -12.73 32.38
C GLU A 188 26.01 -13.87 33.39
N VAL A 189 26.69 -13.60 34.50
CA VAL A 189 26.92 -14.53 35.60
C VAL A 189 26.29 -13.97 36.87
N GLY A 190 25.46 -14.76 37.53
CA GLY A 190 24.84 -14.37 38.80
C GLY A 190 25.90 -14.20 39.89
N ARG A 191 25.69 -13.24 40.80
CA ARG A 191 26.66 -12.86 41.85
C ARG A 191 27.14 -14.04 42.71
N GLY A 192 26.28 -15.03 42.96
CA GLY A 192 26.62 -16.23 43.74
C GLY A 192 27.57 -17.22 43.05
N HIS A 193 27.90 -16.99 41.77
CA HIS A 193 28.84 -17.79 40.99
C HIS A 193 30.07 -16.99 40.53
N ALA A 194 30.27 -15.77 41.06
CA ALA A 194 31.39 -14.91 40.67
C ALA A 194 32.76 -15.57 40.90
N ASP A 195 32.89 -16.37 41.96
CA ASP A 195 34.13 -17.08 42.29
C ASP A 195 34.48 -18.20 41.28
N LYS A 196 33.51 -18.63 40.46
CA LYS A 196 33.69 -19.65 39.42
C LYS A 196 34.03 -19.04 38.06
N VAL A 197 34.11 -17.71 37.96
CA VAL A 197 34.41 -17.02 36.71
C VAL A 197 35.88 -17.22 36.34
N PRO A 198 36.19 -17.74 35.15
CA PRO A 198 37.57 -17.94 34.72
C PRO A 198 38.35 -16.62 34.56
N PRO A 199 39.68 -16.62 34.73
CA PRO A 199 40.51 -15.41 34.63
C PRO A 199 40.55 -14.80 33.23
N GLU A 200 40.26 -15.56 32.17
CA GLU A 200 40.18 -15.07 30.79
C GLU A 200 38.94 -14.21 30.50
N TYR A 201 37.97 -14.15 31.42
CA TYR A 201 36.77 -13.33 31.27
C TYR A 201 37.10 -11.87 31.58
N VAL A 202 36.90 -11.00 30.60
CA VAL A 202 37.10 -9.55 30.77
C VAL A 202 35.78 -8.92 31.22
N ARG A 203 35.74 -8.41 32.45
CA ARG A 203 34.53 -7.77 33.01
C ARG A 203 34.18 -6.48 32.26
N LYS A 204 32.93 -6.36 31.82
CA LYS A 204 32.39 -5.21 31.07
C LYS A 204 31.46 -4.33 31.91
N GLN A 205 30.61 -4.94 32.73
CA GLN A 205 29.59 -4.20 33.49
C GLN A 205 29.20 -4.96 34.76
N THR A 206 28.88 -4.24 35.83
CA THR A 206 28.30 -4.80 37.05
C THR A 206 26.87 -4.31 37.21
N VAL A 207 25.93 -5.22 37.44
CA VAL A 207 24.52 -4.92 37.72
C VAL A 207 24.13 -5.44 39.11
N LYS A 208 22.95 -5.05 39.62
CA LYS A 208 22.55 -5.29 41.02
C LYS A 208 22.71 -6.76 41.45
N ASN A 209 22.37 -7.71 40.58
CA ASN A 209 22.35 -9.15 40.88
C ASN A 209 23.30 -10.02 40.03
N ALA A 210 24.07 -9.43 39.12
CA ALA A 210 24.93 -10.17 38.19
C ALA A 210 26.14 -9.35 37.74
N GLU A 211 27.15 -10.04 37.23
CA GLU A 211 28.31 -9.46 36.56
C GLU A 211 28.31 -9.87 35.09
N ARG A 212 28.71 -8.95 34.21
CA ARG A 212 28.76 -9.15 32.77
C ARG A 212 30.20 -9.15 32.29
N TYR A 213 30.54 -10.17 31.51
CA TYR A 213 31.88 -10.40 30.99
C TYR A 213 31.88 -10.56 29.47
N THR A 214 33.05 -10.44 28.86
CA THR A 214 33.31 -10.86 27.47
C THR A 214 34.50 -11.79 27.44
N THR A 215 34.59 -12.59 26.38
CA THR A 215 35.78 -13.37 26.03
C THR A 215 36.33 -12.91 24.68
N PRO A 216 37.59 -13.18 24.35
CA PRO A 216 38.14 -12.90 23.02
C PRO A 216 37.33 -13.55 21.89
N GLU A 217 36.86 -14.78 22.11
CA GLU A 217 36.07 -15.55 21.15
C GLU A 217 34.68 -14.92 20.92
N LEU A 218 34.00 -14.52 22.00
CA LEU A 218 32.71 -13.83 21.92
C LEU A 218 32.84 -12.45 21.24
N ASP A 219 33.91 -11.71 21.54
CA ASP A 219 34.16 -10.38 20.96
C ASP A 219 34.45 -10.47 19.45
N GLU A 220 35.26 -11.44 19.03
CA GLU A 220 35.54 -11.69 17.60
C GLU A 220 34.27 -12.08 16.84
N ARG A 221 33.50 -13.03 17.38
CA ARG A 221 32.24 -13.44 16.74
C ARG A 221 31.23 -12.31 16.70
N GLN A 222 31.13 -11.50 17.76
CA GLN A 222 30.29 -10.31 17.79
C GLN A 222 30.63 -9.35 16.66
N ARG A 223 31.91 -9.04 16.44
CA ARG A 223 32.33 -8.13 15.37
C ARG A 223 31.92 -8.64 14.00
N GLN A 224 32.09 -9.94 13.76
CA GLN A 224 31.67 -10.58 12.50
C GLN A 224 30.16 -10.48 12.29
N VAL A 225 29.37 -10.80 13.32
CA VAL A 225 27.89 -10.77 13.24
C VAL A 225 27.36 -9.35 13.07
N LEU A 226 27.82 -8.40 13.90
CA LEU A 226 27.39 -7.00 13.81
C LEU A 226 27.82 -6.37 12.47
N GLY A 227 29.03 -6.65 12.01
CA GLY A 227 29.50 -6.19 10.70
C GLY A 227 28.65 -6.75 9.55
N ALA A 228 28.26 -8.03 9.62
CA ALA A 228 27.36 -8.63 8.64
C ALA A 228 25.94 -8.03 8.69
N GLU A 229 25.39 -7.75 9.87
CA GLU A 229 24.08 -7.09 10.03
C GLU A 229 24.09 -5.66 9.46
N GLU A 230 25.12 -4.86 9.77
CA GLU A 230 25.27 -3.50 9.23
C GLU A 230 25.41 -3.50 7.70
N GLU A 231 26.22 -4.43 7.18
CA GLU A 231 26.39 -4.62 5.74
C GLU A 231 25.10 -5.07 5.06
N ALA A 232 24.35 -5.99 5.68
CA ALA A 232 23.07 -6.47 5.17
C ALA A 232 22.08 -5.31 5.05
N VAL A 233 21.95 -4.48 6.10
CA VAL A 233 21.06 -3.30 6.09
C VAL A 233 21.51 -2.30 5.02
N ARG A 234 22.82 -2.06 4.88
CA ARG A 234 23.35 -1.18 3.83
C ARG A 234 22.98 -1.71 2.45
N ARG A 235 23.18 -3.01 2.21
CA ARG A 235 22.82 -3.67 0.95
C ARG A 235 21.33 -3.59 0.67
N GLU A 236 20.46 -3.78 1.66
CA GLU A 236 19.01 -3.62 1.49
C GLU A 236 18.63 -2.20 1.09
N ILE A 237 19.27 -1.18 1.68
CA ILE A 237 19.02 0.22 1.33
C ILE A 237 19.44 0.48 -0.13
N GLU A 238 20.59 -0.02 -0.58
CA GLU A 238 21.00 0.07 -1.99
C GLU A 238 19.97 -0.57 -2.93
N LEU A 239 19.51 -1.79 -2.61
CA LEU A 239 18.50 -2.49 -3.40
C LEU A 239 17.16 -1.74 -3.42
N LEU A 240 16.78 -1.12 -2.29
CA LEU A 240 15.62 -0.26 -2.20
C LEU A 240 15.76 0.97 -3.09
N ASP A 241 16.92 1.61 -3.09
CA ASP A 241 17.19 2.81 -3.90
C ASP A 241 17.17 2.48 -5.40
N HIS A 242 17.70 1.33 -5.81
CA HIS A 242 17.54 0.83 -7.18
C HIS A 242 16.08 0.58 -7.53
N LEU A 243 15.29 -0.01 -6.62
CA LEU A 243 13.86 -0.22 -6.85
C LEU A 243 13.10 1.11 -6.95
N ARG A 244 13.43 2.09 -6.10
CA ARG A 244 12.84 3.45 -6.17
C ARG A 244 13.14 4.11 -7.51
N ALA A 245 14.38 4.04 -7.97
CA ALA A 245 14.78 4.62 -9.26
C ALA A 245 13.99 3.98 -10.41
N CYS A 246 13.89 2.65 -10.42
CA CYS A 246 13.08 1.94 -11.41
C CYS A 246 11.60 2.36 -11.37
N VAL A 247 10.98 2.42 -10.19
CA VAL A 247 9.57 2.88 -10.09
C VAL A 247 9.41 4.34 -10.51
N ALA A 248 10.40 5.19 -10.23
CA ALA A 248 10.38 6.60 -10.63
C ALA A 248 10.41 6.79 -12.16
N GLU A 249 11.09 5.90 -12.90
CA GLU A 249 11.09 5.90 -14.37
C GLU A 249 9.69 5.64 -14.97
N HIS A 250 8.81 4.99 -14.22
CA HIS A 250 7.43 4.71 -14.64
C HIS A 250 6.41 5.74 -14.12
N ARG A 251 6.85 6.92 -13.68
CA ARG A 251 5.97 7.99 -13.18
C ARG A 251 4.76 8.24 -14.08
N ASP A 252 4.98 8.59 -15.34
CA ASP A 252 3.91 9.03 -16.24
C ASP A 252 2.89 7.90 -16.51
N ARG A 253 3.32 6.64 -16.36
CA ARG A 253 2.45 5.48 -16.46
C ARG A 253 1.59 5.33 -15.21
N LEU A 254 2.19 5.47 -14.02
CA LEU A 254 1.48 5.42 -12.74
C LEU A 254 0.51 6.59 -12.55
N ASP A 255 0.88 7.79 -13.00
CA ASP A 255 0.02 8.98 -12.93
C ASP A 255 -1.22 8.78 -13.83
N ARG A 256 -1.04 8.28 -15.07
CA ARG A 256 -2.18 7.91 -15.95
C ARG A 256 -3.07 6.85 -15.33
N VAL A 257 -2.50 5.79 -14.78
CA VAL A 257 -3.28 4.75 -14.06
C VAL A 257 -4.07 5.37 -12.91
N ALA A 258 -3.46 6.27 -12.13
CA ALA A 258 -4.15 6.94 -11.04
C ALA A 258 -5.35 7.77 -11.52
N ASP A 259 -5.24 8.46 -12.66
CA ASP A 259 -6.33 9.23 -13.27
C ASP A 259 -7.50 8.35 -13.73
N GLN A 260 -7.20 7.21 -14.39
CA GLN A 260 -8.23 6.25 -14.82
C GLN A 260 -8.96 5.65 -13.61
N LEU A 261 -8.21 5.25 -12.58
CA LEU A 261 -8.77 4.69 -11.36
C LEU A 261 -9.58 5.71 -10.57
N ALA A 262 -9.13 6.97 -10.52
CA ALA A 262 -9.89 8.06 -9.92
C ALA A 262 -11.22 8.30 -10.65
N THR A 263 -11.19 8.30 -11.99
CA THR A 263 -12.39 8.46 -12.82
C THR A 263 -13.38 7.33 -12.55
N LEU A 264 -12.92 6.08 -12.55
CA LEU A 264 -13.75 4.92 -12.25
C LEU A 264 -14.36 5.00 -10.84
N ASP A 265 -13.58 5.38 -9.83
CA ASP A 265 -14.03 5.55 -8.44
C ASP A 265 -15.19 6.56 -8.34
N VAL A 266 -15.09 7.70 -9.04
CA VAL A 266 -16.16 8.71 -9.06
C VAL A 266 -17.42 8.20 -9.77
N LEU A 267 -17.27 7.50 -10.90
CA LEU A 267 -18.41 6.94 -11.63
C LEU A 267 -19.15 5.88 -10.81
N LEU A 268 -18.42 5.01 -10.12
CA LEU A 268 -19.01 4.02 -9.21
C LEU A 268 -19.72 4.68 -8.03
N ALA A 269 -19.12 5.74 -7.46
CA ALA A 269 -19.75 6.51 -6.40
C ALA A 269 -21.06 7.16 -6.88
N PHE A 270 -21.10 7.72 -8.09
CA PHE A 270 -22.32 8.26 -8.67
C PHE A 270 -23.37 7.19 -8.92
N ALA A 271 -22.99 6.02 -9.42
CA ALA A 271 -23.90 4.90 -9.63
C ALA A 271 -24.52 4.41 -8.31
N GLU A 272 -23.71 4.30 -7.25
CA GLU A 272 -24.17 3.91 -5.91
C GLU A 272 -25.13 4.95 -5.31
N VAL A 273 -24.80 6.24 -5.43
CA VAL A 273 -25.68 7.31 -4.95
C VAL A 273 -26.99 7.33 -5.75
N ALA A 274 -26.92 7.22 -7.07
CA ALA A 274 -28.11 7.21 -7.91
C ALA A 274 -29.06 6.05 -7.54
N ARG A 275 -28.50 4.85 -7.35
CA ARG A 275 -29.25 3.66 -6.92
C ARG A 275 -29.86 3.83 -5.53
N SER A 276 -29.05 4.21 -4.54
CA SER A 276 -29.48 4.33 -3.14
C SER A 276 -30.51 5.45 -2.93
N ARG A 277 -30.43 6.54 -3.71
CA ARG A 277 -31.33 7.70 -3.62
C ARG A 277 -32.47 7.70 -4.63
N ARG A 278 -32.51 6.70 -5.51
CA ARG A 278 -33.43 6.63 -6.66
C ARG A 278 -33.37 7.93 -7.46
N TRP A 279 -32.16 8.39 -7.79
CA TRP A 279 -31.99 9.47 -8.74
C TRP A 279 -32.14 8.93 -10.16
N VAL A 280 -32.55 9.80 -11.06
CA VAL A 280 -32.79 9.48 -12.47
C VAL A 280 -31.74 10.14 -13.34
N ARG A 281 -31.45 9.53 -14.50
CA ARG A 281 -30.60 10.15 -15.50
C ARG A 281 -31.31 11.42 -16.04
N PRO A 282 -30.66 12.59 -16.04
CA PRO A 282 -31.20 13.77 -16.70
C PRO A 282 -31.02 13.69 -18.22
N GLU A 283 -31.92 14.33 -18.96
CA GLU A 283 -31.75 14.60 -20.39
C GLU A 283 -31.08 15.96 -20.56
N VAL A 284 -29.90 15.97 -21.19
CA VAL A 284 -29.16 17.22 -21.45
C VAL A 284 -29.53 17.73 -22.83
N SER A 285 -30.16 18.90 -22.90
CA SER A 285 -30.39 19.63 -24.14
C SER A 285 -29.41 20.81 -24.28
N THR A 286 -29.22 21.27 -25.51
CA THR A 286 -28.55 22.56 -25.80
C THR A 286 -29.50 23.75 -25.71
N ASP A 287 -30.79 23.50 -25.52
CA ASP A 287 -31.80 24.53 -25.35
C ASP A 287 -31.61 25.26 -24.01
N GLN A 288 -31.99 26.54 -23.95
CA GLN A 288 -31.94 27.33 -22.72
C GLN A 288 -33.15 27.07 -21.81
N ALA A 289 -33.62 25.82 -21.74
CA ALA A 289 -34.78 25.42 -20.95
C ALA A 289 -34.40 24.42 -19.86
N VAL A 290 -35.11 24.48 -18.74
CA VAL A 290 -34.96 23.54 -17.62
C VAL A 290 -36.34 23.04 -17.25
N SER A 291 -36.51 21.73 -17.25
CA SER A 291 -37.71 21.05 -16.79
C SER A 291 -37.33 20.03 -15.72
N ILE A 292 -37.94 20.11 -14.54
CA ILE A 292 -37.75 19.19 -13.42
C ILE A 292 -39.13 18.72 -12.98
N ASP A 293 -39.33 17.41 -12.98
CA ASP A 293 -40.51 16.75 -12.42
C ASP A 293 -40.13 16.10 -11.09
N GLN A 294 -40.90 16.37 -10.03
CA GLN A 294 -40.69 15.84 -8.68
C GLN A 294 -39.26 16.05 -8.15
N GLY A 295 -38.74 17.27 -8.32
CA GLY A 295 -37.42 17.68 -7.87
C GLY A 295 -37.25 17.66 -6.35
N ARG A 296 -36.11 17.17 -5.89
CA ARG A 296 -35.75 17.07 -4.47
C ARG A 296 -34.42 17.76 -4.20
N HIS A 297 -34.29 18.42 -3.04
CA HIS A 297 -33.01 18.98 -2.61
C HIS A 297 -32.10 17.85 -2.08
N PRO A 298 -30.95 17.56 -2.71
CA PRO A 298 -30.14 16.36 -2.44
C PRO A 298 -29.57 16.30 -1.01
N VAL A 299 -29.24 17.45 -0.42
CA VAL A 299 -28.78 17.53 0.98
C VAL A 299 -29.92 17.35 1.98
N LEU A 300 -31.02 18.09 1.80
CA LEU A 300 -32.16 18.05 2.75
C LEU A 300 -32.85 16.68 2.77
N GLU A 301 -32.95 15.98 1.63
CA GLU A 301 -33.52 14.62 1.62
C GLU A 301 -32.71 13.61 2.44
N THR A 302 -31.43 13.91 2.70
CA THR A 302 -30.55 13.08 3.51
C THR A 302 -30.61 13.45 5.00
N MET A 303 -30.83 14.73 5.31
CA MET A 303 -30.85 15.22 6.68
C MET A 303 -32.23 15.07 7.36
N LEU A 304 -33.30 15.08 6.58
CA LEU A 304 -34.67 15.00 7.09
C LEU A 304 -35.18 13.56 7.15
N PRO A 305 -36.12 13.23 8.05
CA PRO A 305 -36.76 11.91 8.08
C PRO A 305 -37.41 11.57 6.74
N ALA A 306 -37.38 10.29 6.36
CA ALA A 306 -37.98 9.81 5.12
C ALA A 306 -39.47 10.22 5.02
N GLY A 307 -39.86 10.78 3.88
CA GLY A 307 -41.23 11.26 3.63
C GLY A 307 -41.50 12.71 4.07
N THR A 308 -40.53 13.41 4.67
CA THR A 308 -40.71 14.81 5.13
C THR A 308 -40.50 15.83 3.99
N LEU A 309 -39.62 15.52 3.04
CA LEU A 309 -39.34 16.41 1.92
C LEU A 309 -40.42 16.25 0.84
N VAL A 310 -41.15 17.33 0.55
CA VAL A 310 -42.14 17.38 -0.54
C VAL A 310 -41.41 17.71 -1.85
N PRO A 311 -41.45 16.84 -2.88
CA PRO A 311 -40.87 17.14 -4.18
C PRO A 311 -41.61 18.28 -4.88
N ASN A 312 -40.91 19.05 -5.71
CA ASN A 312 -41.50 20.15 -6.46
C ASN A 312 -41.11 20.11 -7.94
N ASP A 313 -42.04 20.49 -8.79
CA ASP A 313 -41.82 20.62 -10.22
C ASP A 313 -41.30 22.02 -10.56
N LEU A 314 -40.54 22.15 -11.64
CA LEU A 314 -40.02 23.41 -12.14
C LEU A 314 -39.96 23.39 -13.67
N ALA A 315 -40.49 24.43 -14.31
CA ALA A 315 -40.32 24.66 -15.74
C ALA A 315 -39.84 26.09 -15.98
N ILE A 316 -38.69 26.22 -16.62
CA ILE A 316 -38.10 27.49 -17.06
C ILE A 316 -37.86 27.36 -18.57
N ALA A 317 -38.46 28.24 -19.37
CA ALA A 317 -38.20 28.33 -20.80
C ALA A 317 -37.24 29.50 -21.07
N GLY A 318 -36.18 29.25 -21.84
CA GLY A 318 -35.29 30.28 -22.36
C GLY A 318 -35.96 31.06 -23.47
N GLY A 319 -35.70 32.37 -23.54
CA GLY A 319 -36.24 33.28 -24.55
C GLY A 319 -35.59 33.15 -25.91
#